data_AF-A0A1H3RBT2-F1
#
_entry.id   AF-A0A1H3RBT2-F1
#
_cell.length_a   1.000
_cell.length_b   1.000
_cell.length_c   1.000
_cell.angle_alpha   90.00
_cell.angle_beta   90.00
_cell.angle_gamma   90.00
#
_symmetry.space_group_name_H-M   'P 1'
#
loop_
_entity.id
_entity.type
_entity.pdbx_description
1 polymer ?
#
loop_
_entity_poly.entity_id
_entity_poly.type
_entity_poly.pdbx_seq_one_letter_code
_entity_poly.pdbx_strand_id
1 'polypeptide(L)' 'MRMEKLYINGQWKDAASGESFDVLNPADGSLVGKMAAAGKEEVLEAIDAADQTFEEWSNLPAHVR' A
#
# COMPACT_ATOMS: atom_id res chain seq x y z
N MET A 1 17.25 9.67 1.63
CA MET A 1 16.43 8.71 2.40
C MET A 1 15.07 8.66 1.74
N ARG A 2 14.63 7.49 1.26
CA ARG A 2 13.37 7.34 0.51
C ARG A 2 12.30 6.87 1.48
N MET A 3 11.20 7.62 1.57
CA MET A 3 9.99 7.23 2.30
C MET A 3 9.02 6.66 1.27
N GLU A 4 8.71 5.36 1.38
CA GLU A 4 7.75 4.73 0.49
C GLU A 4 6.32 5.04 0.94
N LYS A 5 5.50 5.47 -0.03
CA LYS A 5 4.11 5.86 0.14
C LYS A 5 3.19 4.63 0.10
N LEU A 6 1.94 4.81 0.54
CA LEU A 6 0.88 3.83 0.34
C LEU A 6 0.40 3.89 -1.11
N TYR A 7 0.01 2.76 -1.70
CA TYR A 7 -0.59 2.71 -3.04
C TYR A 7 -2.00 2.16 -2.94
N ILE A 8 -2.99 3.03 -3.05
CA ILE A 8 -4.41 2.71 -2.83
C ILE A 8 -5.21 3.30 -3.98
N ASN A 9 -6.11 2.50 -4.55
CA ASN A 9 -6.98 2.90 -5.67
C ASN A 9 -6.21 3.54 -6.85
N GLY A 10 -5.08 2.94 -7.24
CA GLY A 10 -4.26 3.43 -8.35
C GLY A 10 -3.39 4.65 -8.06
N GLN A 11 -3.34 5.13 -6.81
CA GLN A 11 -2.66 6.38 -6.43
C GLN A 11 -1.65 6.19 -5.29
N TRP A 12 -0.52 6.89 -5.38
CA TRP A 12 0.46 7.00 -4.31
C TRP A 12 0.04 8.09 -3.31
N LYS A 13 -0.12 7.74 -2.04
CA LYS A 13 -0.53 8.67 -0.98
C LYS A 13 0.24 8.46 0.32
N ASP A 14 0.35 9.52 1.10
CA ASP A 14 0.90 9.46 2.45
C ASP A 14 -0.14 8.87 3.42
N ALA A 15 0.29 8.29 4.54
CA ALA A 15 -0.61 7.89 5.61
C ALA A 15 -1.25 9.13 6.25
N ALA A 16 -2.55 9.10 6.54
CA ALA A 16 -3.27 10.22 7.15
C ALA A 16 -2.72 10.56 8.54
N SER A 17 -2.22 9.57 9.29
CA SER A 17 -1.56 9.80 10.58
C SER A 17 -0.17 10.42 10.46
N GLY A 18 0.45 10.37 9.27
CA GLY A 18 1.85 10.73 9.04
C GLY A 18 2.86 9.76 9.68
N GLU A 19 2.39 8.65 10.26
CA GLU A 19 3.26 7.67 10.90
C GLU A 19 4.04 6.85 9.88
N SER A 20 5.25 6.43 10.27
CA SER A 20 6.13 5.59 9.47
C SER A 20 6.98 4.69 10.36
N PHE A 21 7.48 3.60 9.79
CA PHE A 21 8.40 2.69 10.47
C PHE A 21 9.67 2.43 9.65
N ASP A 22 10.75 2.13 10.36
CA ASP A 22 12.05 1.80 9.76
C ASP A 22 12.05 0.35 9.28
N VAL A 23 12.53 0.15 8.06
CA VAL A 23 12.82 -1.18 7.51
C VAL A 23 14.31 -1.43 7.69
N LEU A 24 14.64 -2.45 8.48
CA LEU A 24 16.02 -2.82 8.79
C LEU A 24 16.43 -4.07 8.00
N ASN A 25 17.71 -4.13 7.62
CA ASN A 25 18.31 -5.30 7.03
C ASN A 25 18.44 -6.41 8.09
N PRO A 26 17.86 -7.61 7.88
CA PRO A 26 17.93 -8.68 8.86
C PRO A 26 19.34 -9.27 9.04
N ALA A 27 20.28 -9.02 8.12
CA ALA A 27 21.64 -9.56 8.19
C ALA A 27 22.55 -8.79 9.16
N ASP A 28 22.36 -7.48 9.29
CA ASP A 28 23.28 -6.60 10.05
C ASP A 28 22.59 -5.46 10.82
N GLY A 29 21.27 -5.32 10.71
CA GLY A 29 20.49 -4.27 11.36
C GLY A 29 20.63 -2.88 10.73
N SER A 30 21.28 -2.75 9.57
CA SER A 30 21.40 -1.48 8.86
C SER A 30 20.05 -0.98 8.34
N LEU A 31 19.85 0.33 8.32
CA LEU A 31 18.61 0.95 7.85
C LEU A 31 18.51 0.89 6.31
N VAL A 32 17.48 0.21 5.82
CA VAL A 32 17.16 0.11 4.38
C VAL A 32 16.32 1.30 3.93
N GLY A 33 15.33 1.71 4.73
CA GLY A 33 14.44 2.82 4.40
C GLY A 33 13.31 3.02 5.39
N LYS A 34 12.37 3.91 5.06
CA LYS A 34 11.14 4.17 5.83
C LYS A 34 9.91 3.86 5.00
N MET A 35 8.90 3.26 5.61
CA MET A 35 7.60 2.99 5.00
C MET A 35 6.48 3.67 5.79
N ALA A 36 5.50 4.22 5.09
CA ALA A 36 4.28 4.76 5.71
C ALA A 36 3.50 3.67 6.45
N ALA A 37 2.99 3.98 7.65
CA ALA A 37 2.16 3.08 8.44
C ALA A 37 0.68 3.33 8.11
N ALA A 38 0.05 2.41 7.38
CA ALA A 38 -1.38 2.49 7.09
C ALA A 38 -2.21 2.32 8.38
N GLY A 39 -3.14 3.24 8.60
CA GLY A 39 -4.11 3.18 9.68
C GLY A 39 -5.43 2.57 9.23
N LYS A 40 -6.42 2.64 10.13
CA LYS A 40 -7.78 2.12 9.87
C LYS A 40 -8.42 2.75 8.63
N GLU A 41 -8.22 4.05 8.43
CA GLU A 41 -8.81 4.80 7.32
C GLU A 41 -8.32 4.27 5.97
N GLU A 42 -7.00 4.15 5.79
CA GLU A 42 -6.42 3.63 4.56
C GLU A 42 -6.77 2.18 4.31
N VAL A 43 -6.88 1.37 5.37
CA VAL A 43 -7.31 -0.03 5.25
C VAL A 43 -8.74 -0.12 4.75
N LEU A 44 -9.66 0.71 5.27
CA LEU A 44 -11.05 0.74 4.79
C LEU A 44 -11.13 1.25 3.35
N GLU A 45 -10.42 2.32 3.02
CA GLU A 45 -10.35 2.84 1.65
C GLU A 45 -9.81 1.79 0.66
N ALA A 46 -8.79 1.04 1.05
CA ALA A 46 -8.24 -0.04 0.23
C ALA A 46 -9.22 -1.20 0.04
N ILE A 47 -9.98 -1.56 1.08
CA ILE A 47 -11.04 -2.57 1.00
C ILE A 47 -12.14 -2.10 0.04
N ASP A 48 -12.65 -0.89 0.22
CA ASP A 48 -13.73 -0.34 -0.59
C ASP A 48 -13.32 -0.22 -2.06
N ALA A 49 -12.08 0.24 -2.33
CA ALA A 49 -11.56 0.34 -3.70
C ALA A 49 -11.38 -1.05 -4.35
N ALA A 50 -10.91 -2.04 -3.58
CA ALA A 50 -10.77 -3.41 -4.08
C ALA A 50 -12.15 -4.03 -4.38
N ASP A 51 -13.14 -3.85 -3.50
CA ASP A 51 -14.49 -4.35 -3.69
C ASP A 51 -15.16 -3.73 -4.94
N GLN A 52 -15.08 -2.41 -5.08
CA GLN A 52 -15.65 -1.67 -6.22
C GLN A 52 -15.07 -2.09 -7.57
N THR A 53 -13.80 -2.49 -7.62
CA THR A 53 -13.11 -2.87 -8.87
C THR A 53 -13.13 -4.37 -9.14
N PHE A 54 -13.50 -5.18 -8.16
CA PHE A 54 -13.42 -6.63 -8.25
C PHE A 54 -14.36 -7.21 -9.32
N GLU A 55 -15.58 -6.70 -9.46
CA GLU A 55 -16.52 -7.21 -10.46
C GLU A 55 -15.97 -7.05 -11.89
N GLU A 56 -15.46 -5.87 -12.23
CA GLU A 56 -14.88 -5.61 -13.54
C GLU A 56 -13.64 -6.49 -13.77
N TRP A 57 -12.70 -6.50 -12.81
CA TRP A 57 -11.46 -7.27 -12.91
C TRP A 57 -11.69 -8.78 -13.01
N SER A 58 -12.60 -9.33 -12.19
CA SER A 58 -12.84 -10.77 -12.12
C SER A 58 -13.52 -11.32 -13.38
N ASN A 59 -14.27 -10.47 -14.10
CA ASN A 59 -14.92 -10.82 -15.37
C ASN A 59 -13.98 -10.76 -16.58
N LEU A 60 -12.76 -10.24 -16.42
CA LEU A 60 -11.78 -10.24 -17.52
C LEU A 60 -11.41 -11.68 -17.93
N PRO A 61 -11.33 -11.98 -19.25
CA PRO A 61 -10.81 -13.25 -19.71
C PRO A 61 -9.41 -13.50 -19.15
N ALA A 62 -9.10 -14.76 -18.83
CA ALA A 62 -7.84 -15.11 -18.18
C ALA A 62 -6.57 -14.67 -18.95
N HIS A 63 -6.66 -14.47 -20.27
CA HIS A 63 -5.54 -14.00 -21.09
C HIS A 63 -5.38 -12.47 -21.13
N VAL A 64 -6.34 -11.71 -20.59
CA VAL A 64 -6.38 -10.24 -20.59
C VAL A 64 -5.98 -9.66 -19.23
N ARG A 65 -6.19 -10.42 -18.15
CA ARG A 65 -5.82 -10.03 -16.78
C ARG A 65 -4.37 -10.38 -16.42
#